data_AF-A0A6A4RXG5-F1
#
_entry.id   AF-A0A6A4RXG5-F1
#
_cell.length_a   1.000
_cell.length_b   1.000
_cell.length_c   1.000
_cell.angle_alpha   90.00
_cell.angle_beta   90.00
_cell.angle_gamma   90.00
#
_symmetry.space_group_name_H-M   'P 1'
#
loop_
_entity.id
_entity.type
_entity.pdbx_description
1 polymer ?
#
loop_
_entity_poly.entity_id
_entity_poly.type
_entity_poly.pdbx_seq_one_letter_code
_entity_poly.pdbx_strand_id
1 'polypeptide(L)'
;MARAIFLVASLLVIGNVFFIHAAFSPSLIVDMAKVVMDNYCSPEKLVGMKEAIEAAGSNTEILKIPDAETLANVLTSGIQTTVSDPRLKVSYEPDYIPVVAPKMPPLPPEQLIAVLQTSIKLDILEGNTGYLRIDHILGEEVADKVGPLLLDLVWNKILPTSALIFDLRYTGSGDISGISYIVSYFTAAEPVIHIDSVYDRPSNTTTKLFSLSTLLGDRYTATKPLIILTSKSTKGIAEGVAYCLQSLKRATIVGEKTAGGSIKVDKIKVADTDFYVTLPTAKSINPITGSTWEVVGVTPDVEVNAEDALATAIKIVNLRAQVPAIVEGSASLIADNYAYENIGANVAEKLKGLLANGEYGKVVSKDSLEAKLSADLKTLSGDKSLMTTSNTPAMPPMDYSPEMYIELIKVSFHTNTFENNIGYLRFDMFGDFEEVKEIAQIIVEHVWNKVVNTDAMIIDLRNNLGGPTTAIAGFCSYFFDADKEIVLDKLYDRPSGTTTELRTLSDLTGTRYGSKKSLIILVSGATAGAAEEFVYIMKKLGRAMIVGETTAGSSHPPKTFRVGETDIFLSIPTIHSDTAAGPAWEGAGIAPHIPVSADAALETAKGIFNKHFAGQK
;
A
#
# COMPACT_ATOMS: atom_id res chain seq x y z
N MET A 1 46.85 -3.16 8.04
CA MET A 1 46.67 -4.09 9.18
C MET A 1 45.60 -5.09 8.76
N ALA A 2 45.94 -6.17 8.05
CA ALA A 2 46.62 -7.39 8.48
C ALA A 2 45.68 -8.37 9.21
N ARG A 3 45.74 -9.63 8.73
CA ARG A 3 45.11 -10.89 9.18
C ARG A 3 43.86 -11.27 8.36
N ALA A 4 43.76 -12.44 7.73
CA ALA A 4 44.43 -13.70 7.99
C ALA A 4 44.72 -14.48 6.70
N ILE A 5 46.01 -14.74 6.48
CA ILE A 5 46.56 -15.79 5.63
C ILE A 5 46.78 -17.00 6.56
N PHE A 6 46.17 -18.13 6.24
CA PHE A 6 46.48 -19.48 6.75
C PHE A 6 45.99 -20.47 5.66
N LEU A 7 46.62 -21.58 5.28
CA LEU A 7 47.93 -22.18 5.52
C LEU A 7 47.91 -23.48 4.71
N VAL A 8 48.79 -23.66 3.72
CA VAL A 8 49.35 -24.99 3.42
C VAL A 8 50.79 -24.78 2.95
N ALA A 9 51.73 -25.16 3.80
CA ALA A 9 53.12 -25.35 3.45
C ALA A 9 53.50 -26.81 3.71
N SER A 10 54.39 -27.31 2.86
CA SER A 10 55.33 -28.42 3.06
C SER A 10 54.95 -29.78 2.46
N LEU A 11 55.55 -30.07 1.30
CA LEU A 11 56.42 -31.25 1.15
C LEU A 11 57.35 -31.07 -0.06
N LEU A 12 58.64 -30.90 0.25
CA LEU A 12 59.76 -30.90 -0.67
C LEU A 12 60.43 -32.27 -0.53
N VAL A 13 60.27 -33.14 -1.54
CA VAL A 13 61.09 -34.35 -1.72
C VAL A 13 61.57 -34.37 -3.17
N ILE A 14 62.88 -34.50 -3.32
CA ILE A 14 63.63 -34.52 -4.57
C ILE A 14 63.40 -35.85 -5.29
N GLY A 15 63.14 -35.82 -6.60
CA GLY A 15 63.31 -37.00 -7.46
C GLY A 15 62.39 -37.05 -8.67
N ASN A 16 63.00 -36.94 -9.85
CA ASN A 16 62.45 -37.11 -11.20
C ASN A 16 61.49 -36.02 -11.69
N VAL A 17 62.04 -35.21 -12.61
CA VAL A 17 61.29 -34.45 -13.61
C VAL A 17 60.49 -35.45 -14.45
N PHE A 18 59.29 -35.81 -14.00
CA PHE A 18 58.23 -36.13 -14.92
C PHE A 18 57.69 -34.79 -15.40
N PHE A 19 57.95 -34.46 -16.67
CA PHE A 19 57.09 -33.55 -17.41
C PHE A 19 55.70 -34.23 -17.49
N ILE A 20 54.90 -34.10 -16.43
CA ILE A 20 53.50 -34.47 -16.45
C ILE A 20 52.84 -33.45 -17.36
N HIS A 21 52.60 -33.86 -18.60
CA HIS A 21 51.86 -33.07 -19.57
C HIS A 21 50.51 -32.69 -18.95
N ALA A 22 50.14 -31.41 -19.02
CA ALA A 22 48.78 -30.99 -18.69
C ALA A 22 47.80 -31.85 -19.51
N ALA A 23 46.76 -32.38 -18.87
CA ALA A 23 45.77 -33.23 -19.55
C ALA A 23 45.00 -32.46 -20.64
N PHE A 24 44.93 -31.13 -20.51
CA PHE A 24 44.30 -30.22 -21.47
C PHE A 24 45.21 -29.02 -21.77
N SER A 25 45.15 -28.53 -23.01
CA SER A 25 45.89 -27.33 -23.41
C SER A 25 45.37 -26.09 -22.68
N PRO A 26 46.24 -25.18 -22.19
CA PRO A 26 45.81 -23.87 -21.66
C PRO A 26 44.98 -23.05 -22.65
N SER A 27 45.13 -23.29 -23.96
CA SER A 27 44.30 -22.65 -24.99
C SER A 27 42.81 -22.96 -24.85
N LEU A 28 42.44 -24.12 -24.29
CA LEU A 28 41.06 -24.51 -24.06
C LEU A 28 40.31 -23.50 -23.18
N ILE A 29 40.95 -23.06 -22.10
CA ILE A 29 40.37 -22.09 -21.16
C ILE A 29 40.19 -20.73 -21.85
N VAL A 30 41.14 -20.34 -22.69
CA VAL A 30 41.08 -19.10 -23.50
C VAL A 30 39.96 -19.17 -24.54
N ASP A 31 39.78 -20.32 -25.19
CA ASP A 31 38.73 -20.52 -26.19
C ASP A 31 37.33 -20.51 -25.55
N MET A 32 37.15 -21.17 -24.39
CA MET A 32 35.92 -21.09 -23.60
C MET A 32 35.60 -19.67 -23.17
N ALA A 33 36.60 -18.97 -22.65
CA ALA A 33 36.50 -17.58 -22.25
C ALA A 33 36.04 -16.68 -23.39
N LYS A 34 36.61 -16.87 -24.59
CA LYS A 34 36.20 -16.15 -25.78
C LYS A 34 34.72 -16.40 -26.11
N VAL A 35 34.25 -17.65 -26.03
CA VAL A 35 32.83 -17.97 -26.22
C VAL A 35 31.95 -17.18 -25.24
N VAL A 36 32.33 -17.09 -23.97
CA VAL A 36 31.60 -16.30 -22.96
C VAL A 36 31.62 -14.80 -23.30
N MET A 37 32.79 -14.23 -23.55
CA MET A 37 32.96 -12.80 -23.81
C MET A 37 32.21 -12.33 -25.05
N ASP A 38 32.17 -13.17 -26.10
CA ASP A 38 31.57 -12.85 -27.38
C ASP A 38 30.04 -13.01 -27.37
N ASN A 39 29.50 -13.88 -26.50
CA ASN A 39 28.09 -14.29 -26.59
C ASN A 39 27.25 -14.03 -25.33
N TYR A 40 27.83 -13.74 -24.17
CA TYR A 40 27.05 -13.50 -22.94
C TYR A 40 26.25 -12.19 -22.99
N CYS A 41 24.94 -12.27 -22.75
CA CYS A 41 23.99 -11.18 -22.94
C CYS A 41 24.20 -9.94 -22.04
N SER A 42 25.05 -10.03 -21.02
CA SER A 42 25.34 -8.96 -20.05
C SER A 42 26.84 -8.70 -19.93
N PRO A 43 27.49 -8.16 -20.98
CA PRO A 43 28.94 -7.94 -20.98
C PRO A 43 29.41 -7.03 -19.83
N GLU A 44 28.55 -6.15 -19.33
CA GLU A 44 28.81 -5.30 -18.16
C GLU A 44 29.11 -6.10 -16.88
N LYS A 45 28.65 -7.35 -16.78
CA LYS A 45 28.95 -8.24 -15.65
C LYS A 45 30.27 -9.01 -15.82
N LEU A 46 30.96 -8.86 -16.94
CA LEU A 46 32.23 -9.54 -17.23
C LEU A 46 33.46 -8.68 -16.88
N VAL A 47 33.29 -7.59 -16.14
CA VAL A 47 34.42 -6.79 -15.62
C VAL A 47 35.26 -7.67 -14.68
N GLY A 48 36.57 -7.74 -14.90
CA GLY A 48 37.47 -8.64 -14.15
C GLY A 48 37.53 -10.07 -14.70
N MET A 49 36.69 -10.42 -15.68
CA MET A 49 36.66 -11.78 -16.25
C MET A 49 37.95 -12.07 -17.01
N LYS A 50 38.49 -11.10 -17.75
CA LYS A 50 39.74 -11.27 -18.50
C LYS A 50 40.92 -11.62 -17.57
N GLU A 51 41.03 -10.93 -16.45
CA GLU A 51 42.04 -11.18 -15.42
C GLU A 51 41.83 -12.55 -14.75
N ALA A 52 40.58 -12.95 -14.51
CA ALA A 52 40.24 -14.27 -13.98
C ALA A 52 40.59 -15.40 -14.99
N ILE A 53 40.39 -15.17 -16.29
CA ILE A 53 40.75 -16.11 -17.37
C ILE A 53 42.28 -16.26 -17.45
N GLU A 54 43.03 -15.16 -17.42
CA GLU A 54 44.49 -15.17 -17.43
C GLU A 54 45.07 -15.90 -16.20
N ALA A 55 44.46 -15.68 -15.02
CA ALA A 55 44.81 -16.40 -13.80
C ALA A 55 44.47 -17.90 -13.87
N ALA A 56 43.29 -18.26 -14.39
CA ALA A 56 42.87 -19.66 -14.55
C ALA A 56 43.74 -20.42 -15.57
N GLY A 57 44.11 -19.77 -16.68
CA GLY A 57 45.00 -20.34 -17.71
C GLY A 57 46.42 -20.63 -17.21
N SER A 58 46.83 -19.98 -16.11
CA SER A 58 48.13 -20.18 -15.45
C SER A 58 48.02 -21.00 -14.15
N ASN A 59 46.82 -21.41 -13.75
CA ASN A 59 46.59 -22.12 -12.49
C ASN A 59 46.97 -23.60 -12.62
N THR A 60 48.09 -23.97 -11.99
CA THR A 60 48.62 -25.34 -12.06
C THR A 60 47.70 -26.41 -11.43
N GLU A 61 46.72 -26.04 -10.61
CA GLU A 61 45.73 -26.98 -10.07
C GLU A 61 44.65 -27.31 -11.11
N ILE A 62 44.16 -26.31 -11.85
CA ILE A 62 43.18 -26.49 -12.93
C ILE A 62 43.81 -27.29 -14.08
N LEU A 63 45.06 -26.99 -14.44
CA LEU A 63 45.80 -27.67 -15.51
C LEU A 63 46.17 -29.13 -15.19
N LYS A 64 46.03 -29.55 -13.92
CA LYS A 64 46.30 -30.92 -13.44
C LYS A 64 45.04 -31.78 -13.32
N ILE A 65 43.85 -31.23 -13.57
CA ILE A 65 42.61 -32.00 -13.54
C ILE A 65 42.67 -33.05 -14.67
N PRO A 66 42.61 -34.36 -14.34
CA PRO A 66 42.86 -35.42 -15.32
C PRO A 66 41.65 -35.75 -16.19
N ASP A 67 40.46 -35.35 -15.79
CA ASP A 67 39.20 -35.73 -16.44
C ASP A 67 38.38 -34.51 -16.89
N ALA A 68 37.78 -34.63 -18.08
CA ALA A 68 37.12 -33.52 -18.76
C ALA A 68 35.83 -33.07 -18.05
N GLU A 69 35.11 -34.00 -17.42
CA GLU A 69 33.87 -33.71 -16.69
C GLU A 69 34.14 -32.92 -15.40
N THR A 70 35.15 -33.30 -14.62
CA THR A 70 35.59 -32.53 -13.45
C THR A 70 36.11 -31.16 -13.86
N LEU A 71 36.85 -31.05 -14.97
CA LEU A 71 37.28 -29.75 -15.49
C LEU A 71 36.07 -28.87 -15.81
N ALA A 72 35.07 -29.39 -16.52
CA ALA A 72 33.84 -28.68 -16.84
C ALA A 72 33.08 -28.23 -15.57
N ASN A 73 33.00 -29.08 -14.55
CA ASN A 73 32.37 -28.75 -13.27
C ASN A 73 33.11 -27.65 -12.51
N VAL A 74 34.45 -27.74 -12.43
CA VAL A 74 35.28 -26.70 -11.78
C VAL A 74 35.15 -25.36 -12.49
N LEU A 75 35.19 -25.35 -13.83
CA LEU A 75 35.01 -24.13 -14.61
C LEU A 75 33.59 -23.57 -14.49
N THR A 76 32.58 -24.43 -14.43
CA THR A 76 31.18 -24.03 -14.15
C THR A 76 31.06 -23.35 -12.79
N SER A 77 31.58 -23.96 -11.72
CA SER A 77 31.53 -23.35 -10.39
C SER A 77 32.31 -22.03 -10.34
N GLY A 78 33.47 -21.97 -11.00
CA GLY A 78 34.27 -20.76 -11.12
C GLY A 78 33.49 -19.63 -11.78
N ILE A 79 32.99 -19.85 -13.00
CA ILE A 79 32.29 -18.81 -13.76
C ILE A 79 30.98 -18.37 -13.10
N GLN A 80 30.22 -19.31 -12.51
CA GLN A 80 28.98 -18.98 -11.80
C GLN A 80 29.26 -18.13 -10.56
N THR A 81 30.34 -18.41 -9.83
CA THR A 81 30.74 -17.61 -8.67
C THR A 81 31.20 -16.21 -9.09
N THR A 82 32.00 -16.12 -10.15
CA THR A 82 32.53 -14.83 -10.64
C THR A 82 31.43 -13.93 -11.22
N VAL A 83 30.52 -14.49 -12.03
CA VAL A 83 29.48 -13.71 -12.75
C VAL A 83 28.17 -13.63 -11.97
N SER A 84 27.98 -14.51 -10.97
CA SER A 84 26.71 -14.67 -10.24
C SER A 84 25.53 -14.95 -11.18
N ASP A 85 25.74 -15.80 -12.20
CA ASP A 85 24.68 -16.22 -13.14
C ASP A 85 24.65 -17.76 -13.23
N PRO A 86 23.62 -18.43 -12.68
CA PRO A 86 23.52 -19.89 -12.65
C PRO A 86 23.26 -20.52 -14.03
N ARG A 87 22.96 -19.70 -15.05
CA ARG A 87 22.72 -20.16 -16.42
C ARG A 87 24.01 -20.45 -17.17
N LEU A 88 25.13 -19.85 -16.75
CA LEU A 88 26.45 -20.11 -17.31
C LEU A 88 26.94 -21.49 -16.87
N LYS A 89 27.14 -22.39 -17.84
CA LYS A 89 27.64 -23.75 -17.59
C LYS A 89 28.64 -24.16 -18.65
N VAL A 90 29.68 -24.86 -18.22
CA VAL A 90 30.60 -25.59 -19.09
C VAL A 90 30.26 -27.07 -18.97
N SER A 91 30.17 -27.77 -20.10
CA SER A 91 29.93 -29.22 -20.15
C SER A 91 30.92 -29.89 -21.09
N TYR A 92 31.16 -31.18 -20.86
CA TYR A 92 31.92 -32.05 -21.76
C TYR A 92 30.95 -33.12 -22.30
N GLU A 93 30.71 -33.12 -23.61
CA GLU A 93 29.68 -33.93 -24.27
C GLU A 93 30.20 -34.49 -25.62
N PRO A 94 30.99 -35.59 -25.61
CA PRO A 94 31.66 -36.13 -26.80
C PRO A 94 30.69 -36.70 -27.85
N ASP A 95 29.52 -37.16 -27.41
CA ASP A 95 28.48 -37.70 -28.29
C ASP A 95 27.30 -36.73 -28.45
N TYR A 96 27.51 -35.42 -28.26
CA TYR A 96 26.44 -34.43 -28.39
C TYR A 96 25.95 -34.33 -29.84
N ILE A 97 24.71 -34.77 -30.04
CA ILE A 97 23.96 -34.54 -31.27
C ILE A 97 22.99 -33.39 -31.00
N PRO A 98 23.14 -32.23 -31.66
CA PRO A 98 22.19 -31.14 -31.52
C PRO A 98 20.78 -31.64 -31.82
N VAL A 99 19.84 -31.35 -30.91
CA VAL A 99 18.43 -31.64 -31.15
C VAL A 99 17.95 -30.73 -32.27
N VAL A 100 17.87 -31.28 -33.48
CA VAL A 100 17.23 -30.60 -34.61
C VAL A 100 15.74 -30.77 -34.42
N ALA A 101 15.02 -29.66 -34.20
CA ALA A 101 13.57 -29.69 -34.12
C ALA A 101 13.02 -30.37 -35.39
N PRO A 102 12.19 -31.41 -35.27
CA PRO A 102 11.65 -32.09 -36.43
C PRO A 102 10.86 -31.08 -37.26
N LYS A 103 11.21 -30.94 -38.54
CA LYS A 103 10.39 -30.17 -39.50
C LYS A 103 9.08 -30.94 -39.70
N MET A 104 8.06 -30.59 -38.90
CA MET A 104 6.73 -31.15 -39.10
C MET A 104 6.15 -30.64 -40.42
N PRO A 105 5.51 -31.50 -41.23
CA PRO A 105 4.73 -31.03 -42.36
C PRO A 105 3.60 -30.10 -41.84
N PRO A 106 3.14 -29.13 -42.65
CA PRO A 106 2.04 -28.27 -42.26
C PRO A 106 0.82 -29.12 -41.87
N LEU A 107 0.32 -28.90 -40.65
CA LEU A 107 -0.85 -29.63 -40.15
C LEU A 107 -2.09 -29.22 -40.96
N PRO A 108 -2.97 -30.18 -41.33
CA PRO A 108 -4.29 -29.87 -41.85
C PRO A 108 -5.07 -28.98 -40.88
N PRO A 109 -5.98 -28.11 -41.36
CA PRO A 109 -6.76 -27.20 -40.52
C PRO A 109 -7.48 -27.90 -39.35
N GLU A 110 -8.01 -29.10 -39.56
CA GLU A 110 -8.71 -29.88 -38.52
C GLU A 110 -7.80 -30.32 -37.37
N GLN A 111 -6.57 -30.73 -37.68
CA GLN A 111 -5.59 -31.10 -36.65
C GLN A 111 -5.09 -29.88 -35.89
N LEU A 112 -4.95 -28.75 -36.58
CA LEU A 112 -4.59 -27.48 -35.96
C LEU A 112 -5.70 -26.98 -35.00
N ILE A 113 -6.96 -27.12 -35.39
CA ILE A 113 -8.12 -26.89 -34.51
C ILE A 113 -8.04 -27.78 -33.26
N ALA A 114 -7.78 -29.08 -33.42
CA ALA A 114 -7.70 -30.01 -32.29
C ALA A 114 -6.57 -29.63 -31.32
N VAL A 115 -5.40 -29.26 -31.83
CA VAL A 115 -4.28 -28.76 -31.00
C VAL A 115 -4.70 -27.50 -30.23
N LEU A 116 -5.33 -26.53 -30.90
CA LEU A 116 -5.83 -25.31 -30.25
C LEU A 116 -6.87 -25.61 -29.18
N GLN A 117 -7.81 -26.52 -29.43
CA GLN A 117 -8.84 -26.93 -28.46
C GLN A 117 -8.26 -27.64 -27.23
N THR A 118 -7.14 -28.36 -27.38
CA THR A 118 -6.47 -29.01 -26.23
C THR A 118 -5.56 -28.07 -25.44
N SER A 119 -5.05 -27.01 -26.07
CA SER A 119 -4.09 -26.06 -25.47
C SER A 119 -4.72 -24.77 -24.96
N ILE A 120 -6.01 -24.55 -25.26
CA ILE A 120 -6.79 -23.40 -24.82
C ILE A 120 -8.00 -23.89 -24.04
N LYS A 121 -8.17 -23.39 -22.81
CA LYS A 121 -9.42 -23.57 -22.05
C LYS A 121 -10.15 -22.24 -21.96
N LEU A 122 -11.43 -22.26 -22.29
CA LEU A 122 -12.31 -21.12 -22.31
C LEU A 122 -13.52 -21.39 -21.42
N ASP A 123 -13.89 -20.42 -20.59
CA ASP A 123 -15.14 -20.43 -19.81
C ASP A 123 -15.68 -19.00 -19.62
N ILE A 124 -16.97 -18.88 -19.33
CA ILE A 124 -17.59 -17.64 -18.85
C ILE A 124 -18.16 -17.92 -17.46
N LEU A 125 -17.45 -17.41 -16.46
CA LEU A 125 -17.79 -17.58 -15.05
C LEU A 125 -19.00 -16.72 -14.68
N GLU A 126 -19.57 -17.02 -13.51
CA GLU A 126 -20.62 -16.22 -12.89
C GLU A 126 -20.24 -14.74 -12.82
N GLY A 127 -21.20 -13.84 -13.03
CA GLY A 127 -20.95 -12.39 -13.13
C GLY A 127 -20.39 -11.93 -14.48
N ASN A 128 -20.49 -12.75 -15.53
CA ASN A 128 -20.00 -12.46 -16.89
C ASN A 128 -18.48 -12.22 -16.93
N THR A 129 -17.72 -13.01 -16.16
CA THR A 129 -16.26 -12.94 -16.13
C THR A 129 -15.66 -13.98 -17.08
N GLY A 130 -14.91 -13.55 -18.07
CA GLY A 130 -14.19 -14.45 -18.98
C GLY A 130 -13.06 -15.16 -18.25
N TYR A 131 -12.89 -16.45 -18.52
CA TYR A 131 -11.72 -17.23 -18.14
C TYR A 131 -11.06 -17.77 -19.40
N LEU A 132 -9.79 -17.43 -19.60
CA LEU A 132 -9.00 -17.89 -20.72
C LEU A 132 -7.69 -18.47 -20.19
N ARG A 133 -7.43 -19.73 -20.47
CA ARG A 133 -6.13 -20.38 -20.24
C ARG A 133 -5.48 -20.70 -21.57
N ILE A 134 -4.19 -20.44 -21.68
CA ILE A 134 -3.37 -20.88 -22.81
C ILE A 134 -2.14 -21.59 -22.29
N ASP A 135 -1.79 -22.72 -22.88
CA ASP A 135 -0.62 -23.52 -22.45
C ASP A 135 0.63 -23.20 -23.28
N HIS A 136 0.49 -22.41 -24.35
CA HIS A 136 1.57 -21.99 -25.25
C HIS A 136 1.31 -20.59 -25.82
N ILE A 137 2.36 -19.74 -25.89
CA ILE A 137 2.28 -18.42 -26.57
C ILE A 137 2.59 -18.59 -28.05
N LEU A 138 1.59 -18.37 -28.92
CA LEU A 138 1.76 -18.46 -30.38
C LEU A 138 2.58 -17.29 -30.92
N GLY A 139 3.50 -17.59 -31.85
CA GLY A 139 4.24 -16.57 -32.60
C GLY A 139 3.45 -16.00 -33.77
N GLU A 140 3.96 -14.91 -34.33
CA GLU A 140 3.37 -14.14 -35.43
C GLU A 140 2.98 -15.01 -36.63
N GLU A 141 3.90 -15.83 -37.16
CA GLU A 141 3.60 -16.67 -38.34
C GLU A 141 2.45 -17.66 -38.11
N VAL A 142 2.31 -18.14 -36.88
CA VAL A 142 1.22 -19.06 -36.52
C VAL A 142 -0.06 -18.27 -36.30
N ALA A 143 0.02 -17.14 -35.58
CA ALA A 143 -1.10 -16.24 -35.35
C ALA A 143 -1.73 -15.75 -36.66
N ASP A 144 -0.94 -15.48 -37.70
CA ASP A 144 -1.46 -15.08 -39.02
C ASP A 144 -2.26 -16.18 -39.71
N LYS A 145 -1.85 -17.44 -39.54
CA LYS A 145 -2.51 -18.60 -40.17
C LYS A 145 -3.78 -19.03 -39.44
N VAL A 146 -3.79 -18.95 -38.11
CA VAL A 146 -4.93 -19.40 -37.28
C VAL A 146 -5.74 -18.28 -36.66
N GLY A 147 -5.36 -17.03 -36.86
CA GLY A 147 -5.97 -15.85 -36.26
C GLY A 147 -7.49 -15.77 -36.46
N PRO A 148 -8.01 -15.90 -37.70
CA PRO A 148 -9.45 -15.87 -37.94
C PRO A 148 -10.21 -16.93 -37.14
N LEU A 149 -9.65 -18.13 -37.05
CA LEU A 149 -10.23 -19.23 -36.29
C LEU A 149 -10.19 -18.96 -34.78
N LEU A 150 -9.10 -18.40 -34.26
CA LEU A 150 -8.99 -18.01 -32.85
C LEU A 150 -9.98 -16.90 -32.49
N LEU A 151 -10.29 -16.00 -33.42
CA LEU A 151 -11.32 -14.99 -33.20
C LEU A 151 -12.68 -15.65 -32.97
N ASP A 152 -13.10 -16.53 -33.87
CA ASP A 152 -14.41 -17.19 -33.80
C ASP A 152 -14.53 -18.14 -32.61
N LEU A 153 -13.48 -18.93 -32.35
CA LEU A 153 -13.53 -19.96 -31.32
C LEU A 153 -13.30 -19.43 -29.90
N VAL A 154 -12.52 -18.35 -29.77
CA VAL A 154 -12.03 -17.86 -28.47
C VAL A 154 -12.39 -16.39 -28.26
N TRP A 155 -11.87 -15.49 -29.09
CA TRP A 155 -11.85 -14.07 -28.77
C TRP A 155 -13.25 -13.45 -28.76
N ASN A 156 -14.07 -13.74 -29.77
CA ASN A 156 -15.43 -13.18 -29.90
C ASN A 156 -16.36 -13.62 -28.74
N LYS A 157 -16.02 -14.70 -28.04
CA LYS A 157 -16.76 -15.17 -26.85
C LYS A 157 -16.32 -14.47 -25.56
N ILE A 158 -15.04 -14.11 -25.46
CA ILE A 158 -14.47 -13.36 -24.33
C ILE A 158 -14.73 -11.86 -24.46
N LEU A 159 -14.74 -11.30 -25.67
CA LEU A 159 -14.89 -9.88 -25.91
C LEU A 159 -16.07 -9.21 -25.16
N PRO A 160 -17.28 -9.80 -25.07
CA PRO A 160 -18.41 -9.20 -24.35
C PRO A 160 -18.35 -9.32 -22.81
N THR A 161 -17.38 -10.04 -22.23
CA THR A 161 -17.29 -10.23 -20.77
C THR A 161 -16.96 -8.92 -20.05
N SER A 162 -17.33 -8.81 -18.77
CA SER A 162 -17.09 -7.61 -17.94
C SER A 162 -15.67 -7.53 -17.39
N ALA A 163 -15.05 -8.69 -17.18
CA ALA A 163 -13.67 -8.87 -16.71
C ALA A 163 -13.06 -10.12 -17.34
N LEU A 164 -11.72 -10.21 -17.37
CA LEU A 164 -10.99 -11.37 -17.88
C LEU A 164 -9.97 -11.86 -16.85
N ILE A 165 -10.04 -13.15 -16.56
CA ILE A 165 -9.01 -13.91 -15.85
C ILE A 165 -8.21 -14.69 -16.91
N PHE A 166 -6.95 -14.32 -17.08
CA PHE A 166 -6.03 -14.90 -18.05
C PHE A 166 -5.04 -15.82 -17.34
N ASP A 167 -5.23 -17.12 -17.49
CA ASP A 167 -4.54 -18.14 -16.73
C ASP A 167 -3.27 -18.61 -17.44
N LEU A 168 -2.12 -18.20 -16.90
CA LEU A 168 -0.79 -18.59 -17.36
C LEU A 168 -0.10 -19.57 -16.42
N ARG A 169 -0.81 -20.15 -15.44
CA ARG A 169 -0.23 -21.07 -14.43
C ARG A 169 0.42 -22.30 -15.04
N TYR A 170 0.06 -22.68 -16.25
CA TYR A 170 0.53 -23.89 -16.93
C TYR A 170 1.38 -23.57 -18.17
N THR A 171 1.64 -22.30 -18.45
CA THR A 171 2.32 -21.85 -19.67
C THR A 171 3.83 -21.84 -19.46
N GLY A 172 4.51 -22.83 -20.05
CA GLY A 172 5.97 -22.98 -19.96
C GLY A 172 6.72 -22.80 -21.28
N SER A 173 6.02 -22.48 -22.36
CA SER A 173 6.59 -22.39 -23.71
C SER A 173 5.91 -21.31 -24.54
N GLY A 174 6.61 -20.81 -25.57
CA GLY A 174 6.06 -19.80 -26.45
C GLY A 174 7.10 -19.12 -27.34
N ASP A 175 6.59 -18.37 -28.31
CA ASP A 175 7.40 -17.54 -29.20
C ASP A 175 7.30 -16.06 -28.80
N ILE A 176 8.44 -15.37 -28.84
CA ILE A 176 8.57 -13.99 -28.37
C ILE A 176 7.75 -12.99 -29.17
N SER A 177 7.53 -13.24 -30.47
CA SER A 177 6.71 -12.38 -31.32
C SER A 177 5.25 -12.31 -30.85
N GLY A 178 4.78 -13.34 -30.12
CA GLY A 178 3.43 -13.39 -29.55
C GLY A 178 3.17 -12.33 -28.47
N ILE A 179 4.21 -11.79 -27.82
CA ILE A 179 4.05 -10.74 -26.79
C ILE A 179 3.35 -9.51 -27.38
N SER A 180 3.79 -9.06 -28.56
CA SER A 180 3.22 -7.90 -29.24
C SER A 180 1.73 -8.08 -29.53
N TYR A 181 1.31 -9.27 -29.95
CA TYR A 181 -0.10 -9.57 -30.21
C TYR A 181 -0.94 -9.53 -28.92
N ILE A 182 -0.53 -10.29 -27.90
CA ILE A 182 -1.29 -10.38 -26.65
C ILE A 182 -1.43 -9.01 -25.99
N VAL A 183 -0.33 -8.28 -25.84
CA VAL A 183 -0.36 -6.95 -25.20
C VAL A 183 -1.28 -6.01 -25.97
N SER A 184 -1.22 -6.05 -27.31
CA SER A 184 -2.06 -5.19 -28.15
C SER A 184 -3.55 -5.44 -27.92
N TYR A 185 -4.00 -6.69 -27.83
CA TYR A 185 -5.43 -6.96 -27.57
C TYR A 185 -5.93 -6.36 -26.24
N PHE A 186 -5.03 -6.03 -25.30
CA PHE A 186 -5.39 -5.45 -24.00
C PHE A 186 -5.08 -3.95 -23.87
N THR A 187 -4.41 -3.32 -24.82
CA THR A 187 -4.05 -1.90 -24.77
C THR A 187 -4.76 -1.08 -25.84
N ALA A 188 -4.84 0.23 -25.65
CA ALA A 188 -5.30 1.14 -26.69
C ALA A 188 -4.46 1.00 -27.97
N ALA A 189 -5.05 1.32 -29.12
CA ALA A 189 -4.35 1.29 -30.41
C ALA A 189 -3.27 2.38 -30.50
N GLU A 190 -3.54 3.54 -29.88
CA GLU A 190 -2.65 4.69 -29.86
C GLU A 190 -2.58 5.31 -28.45
N PRO A 191 -1.42 5.85 -28.04
CA PRO A 191 -0.14 5.78 -28.76
C PRO A 191 0.44 4.36 -28.77
N VAL A 192 1.17 4.01 -29.83
CA VAL A 192 1.94 2.76 -29.88
C VAL A 192 2.87 2.66 -28.66
N ILE A 193 2.77 1.54 -27.95
CA ILE A 193 3.51 1.25 -26.73
C ILE A 193 4.80 0.52 -27.07
N HIS A 194 5.92 0.99 -26.54
CA HIS A 194 7.15 0.21 -26.50
C HIS A 194 7.03 -0.81 -25.38
N ILE A 195 6.83 -2.08 -25.74
CA ILE A 195 6.48 -3.15 -24.80
C ILE A 195 7.75 -3.68 -24.12
N ASP A 196 8.76 -4.02 -24.93
CA ASP A 196 10.01 -4.60 -24.46
C ASP A 196 11.14 -4.34 -25.48
N SER A 197 12.39 -4.47 -25.03
CA SER A 197 13.57 -4.49 -25.88
C SER A 197 14.36 -5.77 -25.63
N VAL A 198 14.73 -6.46 -26.71
CA VAL A 198 15.51 -7.70 -26.65
C VAL A 198 16.88 -7.43 -27.22
N TYR A 199 17.90 -7.48 -26.37
CA TYR A 199 19.28 -7.38 -26.81
C TYR A 199 19.83 -8.79 -27.08
N ASP A 200 20.27 -9.05 -28.32
CA ASP A 200 21.01 -10.27 -28.71
C ASP A 200 22.50 -9.92 -28.84
N ARG A 201 23.33 -10.58 -28.04
CA ARG A 201 24.75 -10.30 -27.92
C ARG A 201 25.57 -10.81 -29.11
N PRO A 202 25.33 -12.03 -29.65
CA PRO A 202 26.05 -12.52 -30.83
C PRO A 202 25.91 -11.62 -32.06
N SER A 203 24.69 -11.15 -32.37
CA SER A 203 24.48 -10.20 -33.48
C SER A 203 24.78 -8.74 -33.08
N ASN A 204 24.88 -8.48 -31.78
CA ASN A 204 24.98 -7.13 -31.19
C ASN A 204 23.84 -6.20 -31.64
N THR A 205 22.62 -6.73 -31.65
CA THR A 205 21.41 -5.99 -32.08
C THR A 205 20.38 -5.93 -30.96
N THR A 206 19.68 -4.79 -30.86
CA THR A 206 18.50 -4.66 -30.00
C THR A 206 17.24 -4.61 -30.84
N THR A 207 16.40 -5.64 -30.72
CA THR A 207 15.07 -5.69 -31.33
C THR A 207 14.05 -5.11 -30.37
N LYS A 208 13.26 -4.14 -30.81
CA LYS A 208 12.19 -3.54 -30.00
C LYS A 208 10.86 -4.21 -30.32
N LEU A 209 10.11 -4.56 -29.29
CA LEU A 209 8.74 -5.05 -29.39
C LEU A 209 7.78 -3.90 -29.16
N PHE A 210 6.90 -3.66 -30.12
CA PHE A 210 5.89 -2.61 -30.06
C PHE A 210 4.48 -3.19 -30.07
N SER A 211 3.52 -2.44 -29.52
CA SER A 211 2.11 -2.76 -29.74
C SER A 211 1.74 -2.52 -31.20
N LEU A 212 0.82 -3.32 -31.72
CA LEU A 212 0.25 -3.18 -33.05
C LEU A 212 -0.86 -2.12 -32.99
N SER A 213 -0.93 -1.22 -33.97
CA SER A 213 -2.02 -0.24 -34.08
C SER A 213 -3.29 -0.88 -34.64
N THR A 214 -3.15 -1.84 -35.55
CA THR A 214 -4.25 -2.61 -36.17
C THR A 214 -4.19 -4.07 -35.72
N LEU A 215 -5.36 -4.66 -35.43
CA LEU A 215 -5.52 -6.06 -35.07
C LEU A 215 -6.61 -6.69 -35.94
N LEU A 216 -6.57 -8.01 -36.08
CA LEU A 216 -7.60 -8.75 -36.82
C LEU A 216 -8.96 -8.68 -36.11
N GLY A 217 -8.98 -8.75 -34.79
CA GLY A 217 -10.19 -8.63 -33.97
C GLY A 217 -10.21 -7.36 -33.12
N ASP A 218 -11.35 -7.10 -32.49
CA ASP A 218 -11.54 -5.94 -31.63
C ASP A 218 -10.69 -6.01 -30.35
N ARG A 219 -10.33 -4.86 -29.78
CA ARG A 219 -9.56 -4.80 -28.53
C ARG A 219 -10.44 -5.04 -27.31
N TYR A 220 -9.90 -5.75 -26.32
CA TYR A 220 -10.50 -5.84 -25.01
C TYR A 220 -10.25 -4.53 -24.27
N THR A 221 -11.33 -3.78 -24.01
CA THR A 221 -11.25 -2.39 -23.56
C THR A 221 -10.29 -2.23 -22.38
N ALA A 222 -9.47 -1.17 -22.40
CA ALA A 222 -8.46 -0.93 -21.37
C ALA A 222 -9.06 -0.75 -19.96
N THR A 223 -10.35 -0.45 -19.89
CA THR A 223 -11.12 -0.28 -18.65
C THR A 223 -11.58 -1.58 -18.02
N LYS A 224 -11.72 -2.67 -18.79
CA LYS A 224 -12.16 -3.96 -18.25
C LYS A 224 -11.03 -4.59 -17.41
N PRO A 225 -11.32 -5.07 -16.19
CA PRO A 225 -10.33 -5.73 -15.35
C PRO A 225 -9.68 -6.89 -16.08
N LEU A 226 -8.35 -6.96 -15.99
CA LEU A 226 -7.53 -8.09 -16.43
C LEU A 226 -6.74 -8.59 -15.24
N ILE A 227 -6.93 -9.85 -14.89
CA ILE A 227 -6.14 -10.54 -13.88
C ILE A 227 -5.37 -11.65 -14.58
N ILE A 228 -4.06 -11.76 -14.33
CA ILE A 228 -3.24 -12.84 -14.86
C ILE A 228 -2.90 -13.80 -13.72
N LEU A 229 -3.14 -15.10 -13.93
CA LEU A 229 -2.78 -16.12 -12.96
C LEU A 229 -1.39 -16.68 -13.25
N THR A 230 -0.55 -16.77 -12.23
CA THR A 230 0.81 -17.30 -12.35
C THR A 230 1.09 -18.41 -11.34
N SER A 231 2.03 -19.28 -11.68
CA SER A 231 2.56 -20.32 -10.78
C SER A 231 4.09 -20.39 -10.89
N LYS A 232 4.73 -21.19 -10.03
CA LYS A 232 6.15 -21.54 -10.16
C LYS A 232 6.50 -22.25 -11.48
N SER A 233 5.51 -22.79 -12.20
CA SER A 233 5.68 -23.42 -13.51
C SER A 233 5.52 -22.46 -14.69
N THR A 234 4.96 -21.26 -14.47
CA THR A 234 4.91 -20.22 -15.50
C THR A 234 6.34 -19.82 -15.86
N LYS A 235 6.72 -20.02 -17.13
CA LYS A 235 8.11 -19.88 -17.58
C LYS A 235 8.23 -19.32 -19.00
N GLY A 236 9.27 -18.53 -19.24
CA GLY A 236 9.64 -18.04 -20.56
C GLY A 236 8.76 -16.89 -21.01
N ILE A 237 8.27 -16.94 -22.25
CA ILE A 237 7.51 -15.83 -22.86
C ILE A 237 6.24 -15.47 -22.08
N ALA A 238 5.62 -16.43 -21.39
CA ALA A 238 4.49 -16.16 -20.49
C ALA A 238 4.85 -15.21 -19.34
N GLU A 239 6.07 -15.31 -18.81
CA GLU A 239 6.59 -14.38 -17.81
C GLU A 239 6.77 -12.99 -18.43
N GLY A 240 7.27 -12.91 -19.67
CA GLY A 240 7.37 -11.65 -20.42
C GLY A 240 6.01 -10.96 -20.60
N VAL A 241 4.96 -11.70 -20.95
CA VAL A 241 3.59 -11.18 -21.05
C VAL A 241 3.11 -10.63 -19.70
N ALA A 242 3.22 -11.43 -18.63
CA ALA A 242 2.80 -11.03 -17.29
C ALA A 242 3.56 -9.79 -16.82
N TYR A 243 4.88 -9.77 -16.98
CA TYR A 243 5.75 -8.66 -16.58
C TYR A 243 5.45 -7.36 -17.35
N CYS A 244 5.24 -7.45 -18.66
CA CYS A 244 4.92 -6.28 -19.47
C CYS A 244 3.54 -5.71 -19.10
N LEU A 245 2.52 -6.55 -18.96
CA LEU A 245 1.18 -6.08 -18.58
C LEU A 245 1.10 -5.59 -17.13
N GLN A 246 1.91 -6.14 -16.22
CA GLN A 246 2.07 -5.63 -14.85
C GLN A 246 2.74 -4.25 -14.84
N SER A 247 3.87 -4.10 -15.54
CA SER A 247 4.62 -2.84 -15.59
C SER A 247 3.83 -1.72 -16.29
N LEU A 248 3.02 -2.06 -17.28
CA LEU A 248 2.04 -1.15 -17.91
C LEU A 248 0.85 -0.80 -17.02
N LYS A 249 0.76 -1.36 -15.81
CA LYS A 249 -0.38 -1.22 -14.89
C LYS A 249 -1.70 -1.71 -15.48
N ARG A 250 -1.66 -2.56 -16.51
CA ARG A 250 -2.83 -3.07 -17.24
C ARG A 250 -3.44 -4.31 -16.60
N ALA A 251 -2.60 -5.19 -16.05
CA ALA A 251 -3.04 -6.41 -15.38
C ALA A 251 -2.71 -6.39 -13.89
N THR A 252 -3.51 -7.11 -13.09
CA THR A 252 -3.13 -7.52 -11.73
C THR A 252 -2.65 -8.97 -11.79
N ILE A 253 -1.46 -9.25 -11.26
CA ILE A 253 -0.88 -10.61 -11.23
C ILE A 253 -1.25 -11.28 -9.92
N VAL A 254 -1.85 -12.48 -9.98
CA VAL A 254 -2.33 -13.22 -8.81
C VAL A 254 -1.81 -14.65 -8.87
N GLY A 255 -1.19 -15.13 -7.79
CA GLY A 255 -0.68 -16.50 -7.70
C GLY A 255 0.72 -16.54 -7.11
N GLU A 256 1.57 -17.42 -7.63
CA GLU A 256 2.95 -17.56 -7.16
C GLU A 256 3.91 -16.76 -8.04
N LYS A 257 5.09 -16.48 -7.48
CA LYS A 257 6.24 -16.03 -8.26
C LYS A 257 6.59 -17.02 -9.37
N THR A 258 6.83 -16.51 -10.57
CA THR A 258 7.13 -17.34 -11.76
C THR A 258 8.54 -17.94 -11.71
N ALA A 259 8.85 -18.84 -12.65
CA ALA A 259 10.04 -19.67 -12.62
C ALA A 259 11.38 -18.93 -12.78
N GLY A 260 11.39 -17.76 -13.40
CA GLY A 260 12.63 -17.03 -13.74
C GLY A 260 13.36 -17.64 -14.93
N GLY A 261 12.68 -17.74 -16.07
CA GLY A 261 13.25 -18.26 -17.31
C GLY A 261 14.26 -17.33 -17.97
N SER A 262 14.51 -17.61 -19.25
CA SER A 262 15.37 -16.82 -20.13
C SER A 262 14.71 -16.65 -21.49
N ILE A 263 14.98 -15.52 -22.15
CA ILE A 263 14.56 -15.34 -23.54
C ILE A 263 15.27 -16.36 -24.45
N LYS A 264 16.60 -16.45 -24.33
CA LYS A 264 17.42 -17.30 -25.19
C LYS A 264 18.67 -17.77 -24.46
N VAL A 265 18.90 -19.07 -24.49
CA VAL A 265 20.10 -19.72 -23.97
C VAL A 265 20.63 -20.61 -25.07
N ASP A 266 21.87 -20.37 -25.48
CA ASP A 266 22.53 -21.16 -26.52
C ASP A 266 23.58 -22.08 -25.88
N LYS A 267 23.76 -23.25 -26.48
CA LYS A 267 24.87 -24.16 -26.18
C LYS A 267 25.87 -24.10 -27.34
N ILE A 268 27.04 -23.53 -27.09
CA ILE A 268 28.06 -23.25 -28.11
C ILE A 268 29.24 -24.20 -27.92
N LYS A 269 29.64 -24.90 -28.98
CA LYS A 269 30.81 -25.80 -28.99
C LYS A 269 32.11 -24.99 -28.91
N VAL A 270 33.07 -25.47 -28.13
CA VAL A 270 34.37 -24.82 -27.94
C VAL A 270 35.36 -25.37 -28.96
N ALA A 271 35.59 -24.61 -30.03
CA ALA A 271 36.46 -25.02 -31.14
C ALA A 271 36.14 -26.45 -31.62
N ASP A 272 37.17 -27.25 -31.92
CA ASP A 272 37.03 -28.66 -32.34
C ASP A 272 37.02 -29.64 -31.15
N THR A 273 36.75 -29.17 -29.93
CA THR A 273 36.74 -30.00 -28.71
C THR A 273 35.34 -30.45 -28.35
N ASP A 274 35.23 -31.48 -27.51
CA ASP A 274 33.93 -31.96 -27.02
C ASP A 274 33.38 -31.13 -25.83
N PHE A 275 33.95 -29.95 -25.56
CA PHE A 275 33.43 -29.03 -24.57
C PHE A 275 32.40 -28.07 -25.16
N TYR A 276 31.43 -27.69 -24.34
CA TYR A 276 30.39 -26.74 -24.68
C TYR A 276 30.24 -25.69 -23.58
N VAL A 277 29.92 -24.46 -23.96
CA VAL A 277 29.47 -23.41 -23.04
C VAL A 277 27.99 -23.16 -23.29
N THR A 278 27.19 -23.36 -22.24
CA THR A 278 25.78 -22.98 -22.22
C THR A 278 25.66 -21.62 -21.54
N LEU A 279 25.10 -20.63 -22.25
CA LEU A 279 25.01 -19.26 -21.76
C LEU A 279 23.81 -18.50 -22.32
N PRO A 280 23.26 -17.53 -21.56
CA PRO A 280 22.23 -16.64 -22.09
C PRO A 280 22.85 -15.69 -23.11
N THR A 281 22.32 -15.71 -24.33
CA THR A 281 22.82 -14.91 -25.46
C THR A 281 21.95 -13.72 -25.79
N ALA A 282 20.69 -13.73 -25.34
CA ALA A 282 19.81 -12.57 -25.39
C ALA A 282 19.18 -12.28 -24.03
N LYS A 283 18.80 -11.02 -23.81
CA LYS A 283 18.06 -10.57 -22.61
C LYS A 283 16.96 -9.58 -22.94
N SER A 284 15.91 -9.61 -22.12
CA SER A 284 14.84 -8.61 -22.07
C SER A 284 15.34 -7.36 -21.33
N ILE A 285 14.85 -6.21 -21.75
CA ILE A 285 15.07 -4.92 -21.13
C ILE A 285 13.76 -4.16 -21.22
N ASN A 286 12.96 -4.27 -20.17
CA ASN A 286 11.66 -3.61 -20.14
C ASN A 286 11.85 -2.09 -20.06
N PRO A 287 11.22 -1.32 -20.95
CA PRO A 287 11.47 0.12 -21.06
C PRO A 287 10.92 0.95 -19.90
N ILE A 288 10.00 0.40 -19.09
CA ILE A 288 9.41 1.09 -17.94
C ILE A 288 10.28 0.89 -16.70
N THR A 289 10.73 -0.34 -16.46
CA THR A 289 11.48 -0.71 -15.25
C THR A 289 12.99 -0.68 -15.43
N GLY A 290 13.48 -0.63 -16.67
CA GLY A 290 14.90 -0.80 -17.01
C GLY A 290 15.46 -2.19 -16.65
N SER A 291 14.59 -3.13 -16.30
CA SER A 291 14.93 -4.43 -15.71
C SER A 291 14.36 -5.60 -16.53
N THR A 292 14.61 -6.83 -16.10
CA THR A 292 14.14 -8.06 -16.75
C THR A 292 13.39 -8.95 -15.76
N TRP A 293 12.44 -9.74 -16.26
CA TRP A 293 11.78 -10.83 -15.53
C TRP A 293 12.66 -12.09 -15.43
N GLU A 294 13.70 -12.19 -16.26
CA GLU A 294 14.53 -13.38 -16.37
C GLU A 294 15.28 -13.69 -15.06
N VAL A 295 15.57 -14.96 -14.82
CA VAL A 295 16.25 -15.52 -13.63
C VAL A 295 15.46 -15.40 -12.34
N VAL A 296 14.88 -14.23 -12.07
CA VAL A 296 14.20 -13.93 -10.81
C VAL A 296 12.72 -14.33 -10.87
N GLY A 297 12.10 -14.21 -12.03
CA GLY A 297 10.67 -14.38 -12.24
C GLY A 297 9.89 -13.10 -11.91
N VAL A 298 8.61 -13.10 -12.28
CA VAL A 298 7.63 -12.05 -12.00
C VAL A 298 7.07 -12.28 -10.60
N THR A 299 7.18 -11.26 -9.75
CA THR A 299 6.53 -11.24 -8.45
C THR A 299 5.05 -10.85 -8.62
N PRO A 300 4.10 -11.64 -8.09
CA PRO A 300 2.68 -11.34 -8.20
C PRO A 300 2.31 -10.09 -7.39
N ASP A 301 1.25 -9.37 -7.80
CA ASP A 301 0.69 -8.27 -7.00
C ASP A 301 -0.08 -8.81 -5.78
N VAL A 302 -0.66 -10.01 -5.91
CA VAL A 302 -1.33 -10.74 -4.83
C VAL A 302 -0.75 -12.15 -4.76
N GLU A 303 0.09 -12.39 -3.76
CA GLU A 303 0.75 -13.68 -3.56
C GLU A 303 -0.20 -14.67 -2.86
N VAL A 304 -0.49 -15.78 -3.54
CA VAL A 304 -1.28 -16.92 -3.04
C VAL A 304 -0.77 -18.20 -3.68
N ASN A 305 -1.10 -19.37 -3.12
CA ASN A 305 -0.80 -20.64 -3.78
C ASN A 305 -1.48 -20.70 -5.15
N ALA A 306 -0.83 -21.34 -6.14
CA ALA A 306 -1.34 -21.38 -7.51
C ALA A 306 -2.74 -22.03 -7.60
N GLU A 307 -3.08 -22.95 -6.70
CA GLU A 307 -4.40 -23.57 -6.58
C GLU A 307 -5.49 -22.58 -6.16
N ASP A 308 -5.16 -21.61 -5.29
CA ASP A 308 -6.08 -20.59 -4.78
C ASP A 308 -6.18 -19.35 -5.68
N ALA A 309 -5.30 -19.23 -6.67
CA ALA A 309 -5.18 -18.04 -7.52
C ALA A 309 -6.47 -17.71 -8.27
N LEU A 310 -7.17 -18.71 -8.82
CA LEU A 310 -8.43 -18.50 -9.54
C LEU A 310 -9.54 -18.03 -8.59
N ALA A 311 -9.70 -18.67 -7.43
CA ALA A 311 -10.70 -18.28 -6.43
C ALA A 311 -10.44 -16.86 -5.92
N THR A 312 -9.17 -16.51 -5.70
CA THR A 312 -8.75 -15.17 -5.29
C THR A 312 -9.05 -14.14 -6.38
N ALA A 313 -8.74 -14.43 -7.65
CA ALA A 313 -9.05 -13.56 -8.78
C ALA A 313 -10.55 -13.30 -8.92
N ILE A 314 -11.40 -14.32 -8.75
CA ILE A 314 -12.87 -14.17 -8.77
C ILE A 314 -13.33 -13.22 -7.66
N LYS A 315 -12.81 -13.38 -6.42
CA LYS A 315 -13.13 -12.46 -5.31
C LYS A 315 -12.74 -11.01 -5.64
N ILE A 316 -11.57 -10.80 -6.23
CA ILE A 316 -11.10 -9.47 -6.63
C ILE A 316 -12.04 -8.86 -7.68
N VAL A 317 -12.40 -9.61 -8.72
CA VAL A 317 -13.32 -9.14 -9.77
C VAL A 317 -14.68 -8.78 -9.20
N ASN A 318 -15.25 -9.65 -8.35
CA ASN A 318 -16.56 -9.43 -7.74
C ASN A 318 -16.57 -8.21 -6.82
N LEU A 319 -15.47 -7.95 -6.10
CA LEU A 319 -15.31 -6.73 -5.32
C LEU A 319 -15.24 -5.50 -6.23
N ARG A 320 -14.39 -5.53 -7.27
CA ARG A 320 -14.22 -4.40 -8.20
C ARG A 320 -15.51 -4.03 -8.92
N ALA A 321 -16.40 -4.98 -9.17
CA ALA A 321 -17.72 -4.72 -9.73
C ALA A 321 -18.62 -3.88 -8.80
N GLN A 322 -18.43 -3.98 -7.48
CA GLN A 322 -19.19 -3.24 -6.46
C GLN A 322 -18.58 -1.88 -6.13
N VAL A 323 -17.29 -1.69 -6.39
CA VAL A 323 -16.54 -0.46 -6.06
C VAL A 323 -17.22 0.82 -6.57
N PRO A 324 -17.70 0.92 -7.83
CA PRO A 324 -18.37 2.14 -8.29
C PRO A 324 -19.56 2.53 -7.41
N ALA A 325 -20.44 1.57 -7.10
CA ALA A 325 -21.60 1.82 -6.25
C ALA A 325 -21.21 2.20 -4.81
N ILE A 326 -20.17 1.59 -4.26
CA ILE A 326 -19.64 1.93 -2.92
C ILE A 326 -19.11 3.37 -2.92
N VAL A 327 -18.31 3.74 -3.91
CA VAL A 327 -17.69 5.07 -3.97
C VAL A 327 -18.74 6.15 -4.24
N GLU A 328 -19.70 5.90 -5.12
CA GLU A 328 -20.82 6.80 -5.38
C GLU A 328 -21.75 6.94 -4.16
N GLY A 329 -22.10 5.83 -3.50
CA GLY A 329 -22.89 5.85 -2.28
C GLY A 329 -22.19 6.60 -1.14
N SER A 330 -20.87 6.42 -1.02
CA SER A 330 -20.04 7.18 -0.08
C SER A 330 -20.08 8.67 -0.39
N ALA A 331 -19.92 9.06 -1.66
CA ALA A 331 -19.98 10.44 -2.09
C ALA A 331 -21.34 11.09 -1.79
N SER A 332 -22.45 10.38 -2.02
CA SER A 332 -23.80 10.87 -1.69
C SER A 332 -23.98 11.04 -0.18
N LEU A 333 -23.60 10.05 0.63
CA LEU A 333 -23.68 10.16 2.09
C LEU A 333 -22.91 11.38 2.61
N ILE A 334 -21.74 11.66 2.04
CA ILE A 334 -20.91 12.81 2.44
C ILE A 334 -21.56 14.13 2.02
N ALA A 335 -22.05 14.24 0.79
CA ALA A 335 -22.72 15.46 0.31
C ALA A 335 -23.95 15.81 1.16
N ASP A 336 -24.71 14.79 1.57
CA ASP A 336 -25.96 14.96 2.28
C ASP A 336 -25.77 15.20 3.79
N ASN A 337 -24.73 14.60 4.40
CA ASN A 337 -24.62 14.53 5.86
C ASN A 337 -23.40 15.26 6.45
N TYR A 338 -22.37 15.57 5.67
CA TYR A 338 -21.17 16.20 6.22
C TYR A 338 -21.43 17.61 6.72
N ALA A 339 -20.95 17.92 7.92
CA ALA A 339 -21.27 19.13 8.67
C ALA A 339 -21.18 20.41 7.81
N TYR A 340 -20.12 20.54 7.01
CA TYR A 340 -19.92 21.68 6.12
C TYR A 340 -20.34 21.38 4.68
N GLU A 341 -21.54 21.84 4.29
CA GLU A 341 -22.17 21.62 2.98
C GLU A 341 -21.20 21.75 1.79
N ASN A 342 -20.54 22.90 1.67
CA ASN A 342 -19.67 23.19 0.52
C ASN A 342 -18.47 22.25 0.46
N ILE A 343 -17.91 21.88 1.61
CA ILE A 343 -16.79 20.94 1.69
C ILE A 343 -17.29 19.54 1.35
N GLY A 344 -18.43 19.11 1.91
CA GLY A 344 -19.04 17.81 1.62
C GLY A 344 -19.33 17.62 0.14
N ALA A 345 -19.93 18.62 -0.51
CA ALA A 345 -20.18 18.63 -1.94
C ALA A 345 -18.88 18.54 -2.77
N ASN A 346 -17.84 19.29 -2.38
CA ASN A 346 -16.54 19.25 -3.08
C ASN A 346 -15.84 17.89 -2.93
N VAL A 347 -15.87 17.30 -1.73
CA VAL A 347 -15.33 15.96 -1.48
C VAL A 347 -16.06 14.93 -2.32
N ALA A 348 -17.40 14.97 -2.35
CA ALA A 348 -18.22 14.06 -3.14
C ALA A 348 -17.91 14.14 -4.65
N GLU A 349 -17.79 15.35 -5.20
CA GLU A 349 -17.42 15.56 -6.60
C GLU A 349 -16.02 15.00 -6.91
N LYS A 350 -15.01 15.35 -6.10
CA LYS A 350 -13.63 14.89 -6.30
C LYS A 350 -13.50 13.38 -6.15
N LEU A 351 -14.24 12.78 -5.20
CA LEU A 351 -14.25 11.33 -5.00
C LEU A 351 -14.81 10.60 -6.23
N LYS A 352 -15.90 11.11 -6.83
CA LYS A 352 -16.42 10.60 -8.11
C LYS A 352 -15.41 10.79 -9.25
N GLY A 353 -14.66 11.89 -9.25
CA GLY A 353 -13.55 12.11 -10.19
C GLY A 353 -12.44 11.05 -10.07
N LEU A 354 -12.03 10.70 -8.85
CA LEU A 354 -11.04 9.63 -8.61
C LEU A 354 -11.55 8.26 -9.14
N LEU A 355 -12.83 7.96 -8.94
CA LEU A 355 -13.46 6.77 -9.51
C LEU A 355 -13.43 6.78 -11.04
N ALA A 356 -13.84 7.89 -11.67
CA ALA A 356 -13.87 8.03 -13.13
C ALA A 356 -12.49 7.92 -13.77
N ASN A 357 -11.44 8.37 -13.07
CA ASN A 357 -10.04 8.24 -13.48
C ASN A 357 -9.46 6.83 -13.25
N GLY A 358 -10.24 5.90 -12.70
CA GLY A 358 -9.83 4.51 -12.49
C GLY A 358 -8.92 4.29 -11.28
N GLU A 359 -8.81 5.25 -10.36
CA GLU A 359 -7.91 5.17 -9.19
C GLU A 359 -8.25 3.98 -8.27
N TYR A 360 -9.51 3.53 -8.27
CA TYR A 360 -9.96 2.38 -7.50
C TYR A 360 -9.86 1.04 -8.26
N GLY A 361 -9.44 1.05 -9.54
CA GLY A 361 -9.41 -0.13 -10.40
C GLY A 361 -8.39 -1.21 -9.98
N LYS A 362 -7.50 -0.89 -9.04
CA LYS A 362 -6.48 -1.80 -8.51
C LYS A 362 -6.77 -2.38 -7.13
N VAL A 363 -7.88 -2.01 -6.50
CA VAL A 363 -8.30 -2.58 -5.21
C VAL A 363 -8.40 -4.11 -5.31
N VAL A 364 -7.87 -4.82 -4.32
CA VAL A 364 -7.81 -6.30 -4.30
C VAL A 364 -8.54 -6.93 -3.10
N SER A 365 -8.85 -6.13 -2.08
CA SER A 365 -9.57 -6.58 -0.89
C SER A 365 -10.44 -5.47 -0.31
N LYS A 366 -11.41 -5.85 0.53
CA LYS A 366 -12.22 -4.91 1.32
C LYS A 366 -11.34 -3.96 2.12
N ASP A 367 -10.37 -4.49 2.85
CA ASP A 367 -9.45 -3.68 3.67
C ASP A 367 -8.66 -2.68 2.82
N SER A 368 -8.21 -3.08 1.62
CA SER A 368 -7.52 -2.15 0.71
C SER A 368 -8.44 -1.07 0.16
N LEU A 369 -9.74 -1.36 -0.02
CA LEU A 369 -10.75 -0.38 -0.39
C LEU A 369 -10.98 0.62 0.72
N GLU A 370 -11.20 0.13 1.96
CA GLU A 370 -11.45 0.95 3.14
C GLU A 370 -10.26 1.86 3.45
N ALA A 371 -9.05 1.32 3.41
CA ALA A 371 -7.82 2.09 3.60
C ALA A 371 -7.65 3.18 2.54
N LYS A 372 -7.86 2.84 1.26
CA LYS A 372 -7.78 3.83 0.17
C LYS A 372 -8.86 4.90 0.30
N LEU A 373 -10.11 4.50 0.52
CA LEU A 373 -11.24 5.40 0.66
C LEU A 373 -11.02 6.35 1.84
N SER A 374 -10.61 5.84 3.01
CA SER A 374 -10.24 6.66 4.16
C SER A 374 -9.13 7.67 3.86
N ALA A 375 -8.07 7.24 3.17
CA ALA A 375 -6.96 8.13 2.81
C ALA A 375 -7.41 9.24 1.86
N ASP A 376 -8.23 8.91 0.86
CA ASP A 376 -8.79 9.88 -0.08
C ASP A 376 -9.73 10.85 0.65
N LEU A 377 -10.66 10.35 1.49
CA LEU A 377 -11.59 11.19 2.27
C LEU A 377 -10.87 12.19 3.17
N LYS A 378 -9.86 11.73 3.90
CA LYS A 378 -9.01 12.59 4.74
C LYS A 378 -8.27 13.64 3.93
N THR A 379 -7.71 13.25 2.77
CA THR A 379 -6.96 14.17 1.91
C THR A 379 -7.87 15.22 1.27
N LEU A 380 -9.08 14.82 0.86
CA LEU A 380 -10.03 15.70 0.19
C LEU A 380 -10.72 16.68 1.14
N SER A 381 -11.02 16.25 2.37
CA SER A 381 -11.72 17.07 3.37
C SER A 381 -10.78 17.85 4.28
N GLY A 382 -9.57 17.35 4.54
CA GLY A 382 -8.70 17.81 5.62
C GLY A 382 -9.16 17.37 7.02
N ASP A 383 -10.30 16.70 7.13
CA ASP A 383 -10.89 16.25 8.37
C ASP A 383 -10.43 14.82 8.69
N LYS A 384 -9.85 14.66 9.88
CA LYS A 384 -9.37 13.35 10.34
C LYS A 384 -10.52 12.45 10.79
N SER A 385 -11.70 12.97 11.10
CA SER A 385 -12.86 12.21 11.56
C SER A 385 -13.71 11.67 10.40
N LEU A 386 -13.53 12.20 9.19
CA LEU A 386 -14.19 11.72 7.97
C LEU A 386 -13.40 10.55 7.36
N MET A 387 -13.82 9.32 7.67
CA MET A 387 -13.12 8.11 7.26
C MET A 387 -14.05 6.90 7.18
N THR A 388 -13.56 5.76 6.67
CA THR A 388 -14.25 4.48 6.84
C THR A 388 -14.15 4.00 8.28
N THR A 389 -15.16 3.32 8.77
CA THR A 389 -15.22 2.77 10.13
C THR A 389 -15.86 1.39 10.11
N SER A 390 -15.95 0.76 11.29
CA SER A 390 -16.68 -0.49 11.51
C SER A 390 -17.91 -0.23 12.37
N ASN A 391 -18.96 -1.02 12.15
CA ASN A 391 -20.17 -0.97 12.97
C ASN A 391 -19.99 -1.85 14.22
N THR A 392 -19.11 -1.43 15.12
CA THR A 392 -18.92 -2.09 16.42
C THR A 392 -20.05 -1.70 17.38
N PRO A 393 -20.80 -2.66 17.95
CA PRO A 393 -21.76 -2.36 18.99
C PRO A 393 -21.07 -1.67 20.16
N ALA A 394 -21.77 -0.70 20.78
CA ALA A 394 -21.31 -0.14 22.04
C ALA A 394 -21.12 -1.27 23.05
N MET A 395 -20.02 -1.22 23.80
CA MET A 395 -19.82 -2.17 24.90
C MET A 395 -20.94 -1.96 25.94
N PRO A 396 -21.42 -3.04 26.57
CA PRO A 396 -22.37 -2.89 27.67
C PRO A 396 -21.76 -2.02 28.77
N PRO A 397 -22.54 -1.15 29.42
CA PRO A 397 -22.05 -0.31 30.50
C PRO A 397 -21.47 -1.19 31.61
N MET A 398 -20.30 -0.79 32.12
CA MET A 398 -19.68 -1.45 33.27
C MET A 398 -20.34 -0.94 34.55
N ASP A 399 -20.86 -1.86 35.36
CA ASP A 399 -21.47 -1.54 36.65
C ASP A 399 -20.38 -1.48 37.73
N TYR A 400 -19.95 -0.28 38.11
CA TYR A 400 -18.92 -0.09 39.13
C TYR A 400 -19.55 0.11 40.52
N SER A 401 -18.91 -0.44 41.55
CA SER A 401 -19.28 -0.11 42.93
C SER A 401 -18.97 1.37 43.25
N PRO A 402 -19.67 1.99 44.21
CA PRO A 402 -19.38 3.36 44.66
C PRO A 402 -17.90 3.58 45.03
N GLU A 403 -17.26 2.60 45.68
CA GLU A 403 -15.84 2.67 46.06
C GLU A 403 -14.92 2.67 44.83
N MET A 404 -15.25 1.90 43.80
CA MET A 404 -14.51 1.91 42.54
C MET A 404 -14.67 3.24 41.80
N TYR A 405 -15.86 3.83 41.79
CA TYR A 405 -16.07 5.17 41.24
C TYR A 405 -15.23 6.22 41.96
N ILE A 406 -15.16 6.16 43.29
CA ILE A 406 -14.31 7.08 44.08
C ILE A 406 -12.84 6.97 43.66
N GLU A 407 -12.31 5.76 43.53
CA GLU A 407 -10.91 5.56 43.12
C GLU A 407 -10.66 6.00 41.67
N LEU A 408 -11.58 5.71 40.74
CA LEU A 408 -11.51 6.22 39.37
C LEU A 408 -11.51 7.74 39.34
N ILE A 409 -12.43 8.40 40.06
CA ILE A 409 -12.52 9.86 40.15
C ILE A 409 -11.22 10.46 40.70
N LYS A 410 -10.63 9.88 41.75
CA LYS A 410 -9.36 10.38 42.31
C LYS A 410 -8.19 10.27 41.34
N VAL A 411 -8.20 9.28 40.45
CA VAL A 411 -7.17 9.08 39.43
C VAL A 411 -7.42 9.98 38.21
N SER A 412 -8.68 10.18 37.83
CA SER A 412 -9.08 10.97 36.65
C SER A 412 -9.04 12.48 36.89
N PHE A 413 -9.26 12.94 38.13
CA PHE A 413 -9.27 14.35 38.47
C PHE A 413 -8.12 14.69 39.43
N HIS A 414 -7.31 15.67 39.07
CA HIS A 414 -6.27 16.20 39.93
C HIS A 414 -6.61 17.61 40.38
N THR A 415 -6.67 17.80 41.70
CA THR A 415 -6.95 19.10 42.32
C THR A 415 -5.76 19.59 43.14
N ASN A 416 -5.49 20.89 43.13
CA ASN A 416 -4.53 21.52 44.03
C ASN A 416 -4.99 22.95 44.39
N THR A 417 -4.41 23.53 45.44
CA THR A 417 -4.58 24.94 45.80
C THR A 417 -3.20 25.56 45.95
N PHE A 418 -2.89 26.52 45.08
CA PHE A 418 -1.62 27.25 45.10
C PHE A 418 -1.66 28.47 46.02
N GLU A 419 -0.52 29.17 46.13
CA GLU A 419 -0.42 30.46 46.81
C GLU A 419 -1.47 31.46 46.29
N ASN A 420 -1.87 32.40 47.14
CA ASN A 420 -2.97 33.35 46.89
C ASN A 420 -4.32 32.68 46.63
N ASN A 421 -4.54 31.47 47.19
CA ASN A 421 -5.80 30.74 47.10
C ASN A 421 -6.26 30.55 45.64
N ILE A 422 -5.33 30.14 44.76
CA ILE A 422 -5.60 29.80 43.37
C ILE A 422 -5.90 28.31 43.27
N GLY A 423 -7.11 27.95 42.87
CA GLY A 423 -7.51 26.56 42.62
C GLY A 423 -6.93 26.02 41.32
N TYR A 424 -6.63 24.74 41.30
CA TYR A 424 -6.17 24.01 40.12
C TYR A 424 -7.01 22.75 39.95
N LEU A 425 -7.54 22.55 38.74
CA LEU A 425 -8.33 21.38 38.36
C LEU A 425 -7.81 20.84 37.02
N ARG A 426 -7.35 19.59 36.99
CA ARG A 426 -7.00 18.87 35.77
C ARG A 426 -7.87 17.64 35.62
N PHE A 427 -8.31 17.38 34.39
CA PHE A 427 -8.91 16.13 33.96
C PHE A 427 -8.68 15.95 32.46
N ASP A 428 -8.54 14.71 32.02
CA ASP A 428 -8.02 14.40 30.68
C ASP A 428 -9.10 13.83 29.72
N MET A 429 -10.35 13.72 30.15
CA MET A 429 -11.50 13.25 29.35
C MET A 429 -12.82 13.85 29.84
N PHE A 430 -13.75 14.11 28.92
CA PHE A 430 -15.17 14.37 29.21
C PHE A 430 -15.94 13.04 29.26
N GLY A 431 -16.85 12.92 30.23
CA GLY A 431 -17.76 11.77 30.36
C GLY A 431 -19.13 12.03 29.73
N ASP A 432 -19.91 10.98 29.51
CA ASP A 432 -21.31 11.14 29.12
C ASP A 432 -22.13 11.75 30.27
N PHE A 433 -23.13 12.57 29.95
CA PHE A 433 -23.91 13.27 30.95
C PHE A 433 -24.72 12.34 31.86
N GLU A 434 -25.37 11.29 31.34
CA GLU A 434 -26.17 10.41 32.19
C GLU A 434 -25.27 9.58 33.12
N GLU A 435 -24.11 9.13 32.63
CA GLU A 435 -23.10 8.48 33.47
C GLU A 435 -22.55 9.41 34.55
N VAL A 436 -22.19 10.65 34.18
CA VAL A 436 -21.66 11.65 35.12
C VAL A 436 -22.70 12.06 36.15
N LYS A 437 -23.98 12.13 35.77
CA LYS A 437 -25.08 12.52 36.65
C LYS A 437 -25.27 11.55 37.82
N GLU A 438 -25.12 10.24 37.58
CA GLU A 438 -25.22 9.23 38.64
C GLU A 438 -24.12 9.37 39.70
N ILE A 439 -22.92 9.81 39.30
CA ILE A 439 -21.76 9.98 40.17
C ILE A 439 -21.49 11.46 40.55
N ALA A 440 -22.38 12.38 40.20
CA ALA A 440 -22.16 13.82 40.34
C ALA A 440 -21.90 14.22 41.79
N GLN A 441 -22.61 13.63 42.76
CA GLN A 441 -22.40 13.88 44.18
C GLN A 441 -21.00 13.46 44.64
N ILE A 442 -20.51 12.32 44.15
CA ILE A 442 -19.16 11.82 44.47
C ILE A 442 -18.10 12.76 43.91
N ILE A 443 -18.27 13.23 42.67
CA ILE A 443 -17.38 14.22 42.04
C ILE A 443 -17.39 15.52 42.85
N VAL A 444 -18.56 15.97 43.31
CA VAL A 444 -18.66 17.18 44.13
C VAL A 444 -17.87 17.06 45.42
N GLU A 445 -18.05 15.96 46.14
CA GLU A 445 -17.38 15.70 47.42
C GLU A 445 -15.86 15.55 47.28
N HIS A 446 -15.39 14.85 46.25
CA HIS A 446 -13.98 14.46 46.12
C HIS A 446 -13.15 15.38 45.25
N VAL A 447 -13.77 16.20 44.40
CA VAL A 447 -13.09 17.08 43.44
C VAL A 447 -13.55 18.52 43.63
N TRP A 448 -14.83 18.80 43.42
CA TRP A 448 -15.31 20.17 43.27
C TRP A 448 -15.20 21.00 44.56
N ASN A 449 -15.57 20.41 45.70
CA ASN A 449 -15.52 21.08 47.01
C ASN A 449 -14.11 21.51 47.42
N LYS A 450 -13.06 20.90 46.84
CA LYS A 450 -11.66 21.28 47.09
C LYS A 450 -11.25 22.59 46.42
N VAL A 451 -11.93 22.97 45.34
CA VAL A 451 -11.53 24.09 44.48
C VAL A 451 -12.60 25.17 44.32
N VAL A 452 -13.88 24.90 44.61
CA VAL A 452 -14.96 25.87 44.38
C VAL A 452 -14.84 27.17 45.19
N ASN A 453 -14.22 27.09 46.38
CA ASN A 453 -14.06 28.22 47.29
C ASN A 453 -12.78 29.04 47.06
N THR A 454 -11.99 28.74 46.04
CA THR A 454 -10.80 29.52 45.68
C THR A 454 -11.15 30.88 45.07
N ASP A 455 -10.21 31.83 45.05
CA ASP A 455 -10.44 33.19 44.55
C ASP A 455 -10.28 33.29 43.02
N ALA A 456 -9.42 32.45 42.46
CA ALA A 456 -9.27 32.21 41.03
C ALA A 456 -9.03 30.71 40.76
N MET A 457 -9.26 30.26 39.53
CA MET A 457 -9.07 28.86 39.14
C MET A 457 -8.30 28.73 37.82
N ILE A 458 -7.41 27.73 37.79
CA ILE A 458 -6.76 27.21 36.58
C ILE A 458 -7.40 25.85 36.26
N ILE A 459 -8.00 25.72 35.09
CA ILE A 459 -8.43 24.42 34.55
C ILE A 459 -7.37 23.96 33.55
N ASP A 460 -6.78 22.79 33.76
CA ASP A 460 -5.77 22.24 32.88
C ASP A 460 -6.36 21.17 31.97
N LEU A 461 -6.46 21.50 30.68
CA LEU A 461 -6.95 20.62 29.61
C LEU A 461 -5.85 20.26 28.61
N ARG A 462 -4.57 20.50 28.96
CA ARG A 462 -3.45 20.27 28.04
C ARG A 462 -3.37 18.83 27.55
N ASN A 463 -3.82 17.86 28.34
CA ASN A 463 -3.83 16.44 27.96
C ASN A 463 -5.24 15.91 27.69
N ASN A 464 -6.25 16.78 27.57
CA ASN A 464 -7.64 16.36 27.48
C ASN A 464 -8.01 15.99 26.04
N LEU A 465 -8.31 14.71 25.79
CA LEU A 465 -8.59 14.18 24.46
C LEU A 465 -10.07 14.32 24.05
N GLY A 466 -10.89 14.96 24.88
CA GLY A 466 -12.32 15.14 24.63
C GLY A 466 -13.16 14.00 25.21
N GLY A 467 -14.18 13.56 24.47
CA GLY A 467 -15.19 12.62 24.93
C GLY A 467 -16.57 12.96 24.38
N PRO A 468 -17.65 12.40 24.94
CA PRO A 468 -19.01 12.82 24.63
C PRO A 468 -19.21 14.32 24.92
N THR A 469 -19.99 14.99 24.09
CA THR A 469 -20.30 16.42 24.23
C THR A 469 -21.47 16.69 25.18
N THR A 470 -22.17 15.64 25.63
CA THR A 470 -23.39 15.71 26.44
C THR A 470 -23.18 16.42 27.79
N ALA A 471 -22.00 16.30 28.40
CA ALA A 471 -21.70 16.92 29.70
C ALA A 471 -21.27 18.40 29.65
N ILE A 472 -21.03 18.97 28.46
CA ILE A 472 -20.47 20.32 28.31
C ILE A 472 -21.39 21.38 28.92
N ALA A 473 -22.71 21.31 28.63
CA ALA A 473 -23.68 22.25 29.19
C ALA A 473 -23.66 22.25 30.72
N GLY A 474 -23.66 21.05 31.33
CA GLY A 474 -23.58 20.89 32.78
C GLY A 474 -22.29 21.47 33.36
N PHE A 475 -21.14 21.19 32.74
CA PHE A 475 -19.85 21.68 33.23
C PHE A 475 -19.70 23.21 33.07
N CYS A 476 -20.08 23.77 31.92
CA CYS A 476 -20.12 25.22 31.70
C CYS A 476 -20.97 25.93 32.75
N SER A 477 -22.10 25.33 33.15
CA SER A 477 -23.04 25.95 34.08
C SER A 477 -22.44 26.26 35.45
N TYR A 478 -21.44 25.51 35.93
CA TYR A 478 -20.75 25.82 37.19
C TYR A 478 -20.06 27.20 37.18
N PHE A 479 -19.73 27.73 36.00
CA PHE A 479 -19.00 28.99 35.84
C PHE A 479 -19.90 30.20 35.56
N PHE A 480 -21.22 30.03 35.61
CA PHE A 480 -22.19 31.12 35.43
C PHE A 480 -23.19 31.15 36.58
N ASP A 481 -23.77 32.32 36.84
CA ASP A 481 -24.78 32.52 37.89
C ASP A 481 -26.14 31.93 37.44
N ALA A 482 -26.95 31.47 38.40
CA ALA A 482 -28.21 30.77 38.11
C ALA A 482 -29.37 31.70 37.74
N ASP A 483 -29.19 33.02 37.87
CA ASP A 483 -30.25 34.02 37.65
C ASP A 483 -30.54 34.26 36.17
N LYS A 484 -29.66 33.79 35.26
CA LYS A 484 -29.79 33.95 33.82
C LYS A 484 -29.36 32.69 33.10
N GLU A 485 -30.23 32.24 32.20
CA GLU A 485 -29.87 31.21 31.24
C GLU A 485 -29.00 31.82 30.13
N ILE A 486 -27.88 31.17 29.83
CA ILE A 486 -26.91 31.63 28.84
C ILE A 486 -26.87 30.61 27.69
N VAL A 487 -26.96 31.12 26.46
CA VAL A 487 -26.70 30.33 25.25
C VAL A 487 -25.18 30.14 25.14
N LEU A 488 -24.75 28.91 25.31
CA LEU A 488 -23.35 28.48 25.28
C LEU A 488 -22.84 28.37 23.84
N ASP A 489 -23.62 27.68 22.99
CA ASP A 489 -23.34 27.58 21.56
C ASP A 489 -24.61 27.34 20.75
N LYS A 490 -24.51 27.45 19.42
CA LYS A 490 -25.55 26.98 18.49
C LYS A 490 -24.96 25.91 17.59
N LEU A 491 -25.62 24.77 17.52
CA LEU A 491 -25.15 23.58 16.81
C LEU A 491 -26.05 23.36 15.60
N TYR A 492 -25.48 23.40 14.40
CA TYR A 492 -26.20 23.06 13.18
C TYR A 492 -25.99 21.56 12.88
N ASP A 493 -27.09 20.81 12.83
CA ASP A 493 -27.09 19.39 12.46
C ASP A 493 -27.46 19.25 10.99
N ARG A 494 -26.48 18.91 10.16
CA ARG A 494 -26.59 18.87 8.71
C ARG A 494 -27.73 17.95 8.21
N PRO A 495 -27.85 16.68 8.68
CA PRO A 495 -28.89 15.77 8.21
C PRO A 495 -30.33 16.26 8.46
N SER A 496 -30.58 16.92 9.59
CA SER A 496 -31.91 17.44 9.91
C SER A 496 -32.15 18.87 9.38
N GLY A 497 -31.08 19.59 9.04
CA GLY A 497 -31.13 20.99 8.65
C GLY A 497 -31.53 21.92 9.80
N THR A 498 -31.41 21.45 11.05
CA THR A 498 -31.86 22.20 12.24
C THR A 498 -30.68 22.80 12.99
N THR A 499 -30.94 23.94 13.65
CA THR A 499 -30.01 24.55 14.60
C THR A 499 -30.59 24.42 16.00
N THR A 500 -29.84 23.80 16.91
CA THR A 500 -30.17 23.71 18.33
C THR A 500 -29.28 24.64 19.13
N GLU A 501 -29.78 25.11 20.28
CA GLU A 501 -29.00 25.95 21.18
C GLU A 501 -28.57 25.15 22.39
N LEU A 502 -27.26 25.08 22.62
CA LEU A 502 -26.69 24.54 23.84
C LEU A 502 -26.80 25.63 24.91
N ARG A 503 -27.43 25.32 26.05
CA ARG A 503 -27.74 26.31 27.11
C ARG A 503 -27.25 25.84 28.46
N THR A 504 -27.00 26.79 29.36
CA THR A 504 -26.70 26.48 30.78
C THR A 504 -27.89 25.82 31.46
N LEU A 505 -27.64 24.87 32.36
CA LEU A 505 -28.64 24.26 33.22
C LEU A 505 -28.98 25.18 34.41
N SER A 506 -30.23 25.15 34.87
CA SER A 506 -30.69 25.87 36.08
C SER A 506 -30.19 25.20 37.36
N ASP A 507 -30.26 23.87 37.40
CA ASP A 507 -30.00 23.07 38.59
C ASP A 507 -28.73 22.23 38.39
N LEU A 508 -27.86 22.25 39.41
CA LEU A 508 -26.61 21.51 39.44
C LEU A 508 -26.43 20.84 40.79
N THR A 509 -25.67 19.76 40.82
CA THR A 509 -25.20 19.17 42.07
C THR A 509 -24.07 20.04 42.64
N GLY A 510 -24.12 20.43 43.91
CA GLY A 510 -23.09 21.28 44.51
C GLY A 510 -23.16 22.77 44.14
N THR A 511 -22.17 23.54 44.59
CA THR A 511 -22.18 25.01 44.50
C THR A 511 -21.61 25.51 43.18
N ARG A 512 -22.18 26.57 42.57
CA ARG A 512 -21.57 27.22 41.40
C ARG A 512 -20.30 27.97 41.79
N TYR A 513 -19.29 27.94 40.93
CA TYR A 513 -18.12 28.82 41.02
C TYR A 513 -18.52 30.29 40.74
N GLY A 514 -19.55 30.46 39.91
CA GLY A 514 -20.17 31.74 39.59
C GLY A 514 -19.42 32.53 38.52
N SER A 515 -20.01 33.62 38.08
CA SER A 515 -19.52 34.41 36.93
C SER A 515 -18.34 35.34 37.24
N LYS A 516 -18.13 35.70 38.51
CA LYS A 516 -17.23 36.79 38.92
C LYS A 516 -15.78 36.37 39.16
N LYS A 517 -15.55 35.13 39.59
CA LYS A 517 -14.21 34.63 39.92
C LYS A 517 -13.39 34.40 38.66
N SER A 518 -12.13 34.81 38.69
CA SER A 518 -11.24 34.73 37.54
C SER A 518 -10.91 33.28 37.15
N LEU A 519 -10.86 33.01 35.84
CA LEU A 519 -10.68 31.67 35.28
C LEU A 519 -9.64 31.69 34.16
N ILE A 520 -8.65 30.80 34.24
CA ILE A 520 -7.71 30.51 33.16
C ILE A 520 -7.88 29.04 32.76
N ILE A 521 -7.89 28.76 31.46
CA ILE A 521 -7.87 27.40 30.92
C ILE A 521 -6.54 27.17 30.19
N LEU A 522 -5.87 26.08 30.51
CA LEU A 522 -4.64 25.65 29.84
C LEU A 522 -4.96 24.66 28.73
N VAL A 523 -4.33 24.85 27.57
CA VAL A 523 -4.55 24.02 26.37
C VAL A 523 -3.24 23.65 25.69
N SER A 524 -3.24 22.56 24.92
CA SER A 524 -2.13 22.16 24.06
C SER A 524 -2.62 21.67 22.70
N GLY A 525 -1.71 21.33 21.79
CA GLY A 525 -2.05 20.64 20.54
C GLY A 525 -2.73 19.27 20.71
N ALA A 526 -2.74 18.70 21.92
CA ALA A 526 -3.47 17.47 22.25
C ALA A 526 -4.91 17.71 22.74
N THR A 527 -5.27 18.95 23.10
CA THR A 527 -6.64 19.27 23.54
C THR A 527 -7.61 19.06 22.37
N ALA A 528 -8.57 18.13 22.51
CA ALA A 528 -9.39 17.65 21.39
C ALA A 528 -10.90 17.53 21.70
N GLY A 529 -11.75 17.57 20.66
CA GLY A 529 -13.18 17.21 20.72
C GLY A 529 -13.99 18.04 21.72
N ALA A 530 -14.72 17.38 22.63
CA ALA A 530 -15.54 18.06 23.65
C ALA A 530 -14.76 19.08 24.50
N ALA A 531 -13.46 18.86 24.73
CA ALA A 531 -12.62 19.82 25.43
C ALA A 531 -12.38 21.10 24.61
N GLU A 532 -12.28 20.98 23.29
CA GLU A 532 -12.20 22.13 22.40
C GLU A 532 -13.51 22.91 22.42
N GLU A 533 -14.66 22.25 22.31
CA GLU A 533 -15.97 22.93 22.39
C GLU A 533 -16.13 23.69 23.72
N PHE A 534 -15.75 23.09 24.86
CA PHE A 534 -15.73 23.79 26.15
C PHE A 534 -14.81 25.03 26.12
N VAL A 535 -13.58 24.89 25.63
CA VAL A 535 -12.62 26.00 25.51
C VAL A 535 -13.17 27.10 24.60
N TYR A 536 -13.79 26.71 23.47
CA TYR A 536 -14.39 27.62 22.49
C TYR A 536 -15.51 28.44 23.12
N ILE A 537 -16.44 27.79 23.82
CA ILE A 537 -17.55 28.43 24.54
C ILE A 537 -17.00 29.43 25.57
N MET A 538 -16.08 28.99 26.42
CA MET A 538 -15.55 29.80 27.52
C MET A 538 -14.74 31.00 27.01
N LYS A 539 -14.05 30.84 25.87
CA LYS A 539 -13.36 31.91 25.16
C LYS A 539 -14.34 32.89 24.50
N LYS A 540 -15.31 32.38 23.72
CA LYS A 540 -16.30 33.16 22.96
C LYS A 540 -17.14 34.05 23.88
N LEU A 541 -17.54 33.52 25.04
CA LEU A 541 -18.31 34.26 26.05
C LEU A 541 -17.45 35.18 26.91
N GLY A 542 -16.12 35.22 26.70
CA GLY A 542 -15.19 36.01 27.52
C GLY A 542 -15.10 35.55 28.97
N ARG A 543 -15.53 34.31 29.28
CA ARG A 543 -15.59 33.78 30.64
C ARG A 543 -14.21 33.34 31.15
N ALA A 544 -13.34 32.87 30.26
CA ALA A 544 -12.01 32.40 30.61
C ALA A 544 -10.93 32.97 29.68
N MET A 545 -9.75 33.22 30.27
CA MET A 545 -8.53 33.43 29.50
C MET A 545 -7.90 32.08 29.13
N ILE A 546 -7.39 31.96 27.92
CA ILE A 546 -6.87 30.70 27.37
C ILE A 546 -5.36 30.85 27.19
N VAL A 547 -4.58 29.93 27.75
CA VAL A 547 -3.11 29.99 27.78
C VAL A 547 -2.54 28.64 27.30
N GLY A 548 -1.57 28.66 26.39
CA GLY A 548 -0.94 27.45 25.89
C GLY A 548 -0.75 27.46 24.39
N GLU A 549 -1.04 26.34 23.73
CA GLU A 549 -0.88 26.17 22.28
C GLU A 549 -2.24 26.19 21.57
N THR A 550 -2.25 26.26 20.24
CA THR A 550 -3.47 26.02 19.46
C THR A 550 -3.92 24.56 19.65
N THR A 551 -5.22 24.34 19.86
CA THR A 551 -5.80 23.00 20.06
C THR A 551 -5.81 22.14 18.78
N ALA A 552 -6.25 20.89 18.88
CA ALA A 552 -6.10 19.89 17.82
C ALA A 552 -6.90 20.16 16.53
N GLY A 553 -7.99 20.93 16.61
CA GLY A 553 -8.91 21.18 15.49
C GLY A 553 -9.75 19.97 15.13
N SER A 554 -10.23 19.23 16.12
CA SER A 554 -11.09 18.05 15.90
C SER A 554 -12.49 18.45 15.44
N SER A 555 -13.33 17.47 15.09
CA SER A 555 -14.74 17.69 14.82
C SER A 555 -15.60 17.37 16.05
N HIS A 556 -16.88 17.72 16.00
CA HIS A 556 -17.91 17.06 16.82
C HIS A 556 -17.90 15.53 16.61
N PRO A 557 -18.36 14.73 17.58
CA PRO A 557 -18.44 13.28 17.44
C PRO A 557 -19.18 12.87 16.15
N PRO A 558 -18.55 12.07 15.28
CA PRO A 558 -19.15 11.67 14.01
C PRO A 558 -20.26 10.64 14.21
N LYS A 559 -21.19 10.58 13.25
CA LYS A 559 -22.21 9.52 13.16
C LYS A 559 -21.73 8.45 12.18
N THR A 560 -22.14 7.20 12.42
CA THR A 560 -21.82 6.08 11.53
C THR A 560 -22.92 5.90 10.49
N PHE A 561 -22.54 5.80 9.22
CA PHE A 561 -23.45 5.59 8.09
C PHE A 561 -23.04 4.34 7.32
N ARG A 562 -24.00 3.48 7.00
CA ARG A 562 -23.78 2.31 6.12
C ARG A 562 -23.83 2.74 4.66
N VAL A 563 -22.89 2.27 3.85
CA VAL A 563 -22.86 2.56 2.40
C VAL A 563 -23.73 1.55 1.65
N GLY A 564 -24.95 1.96 1.29
CA GLY A 564 -25.93 1.10 0.63
C GLY A 564 -26.20 -0.19 1.41
N GLU A 565 -26.28 -1.32 0.71
CA GLU A 565 -26.45 -2.65 1.32
C GLU A 565 -25.12 -3.38 1.59
N THR A 566 -24.00 -2.64 1.64
CA THR A 566 -22.67 -3.23 1.82
C THR A 566 -22.24 -3.27 3.28
N ASP A 567 -21.15 -3.97 3.59
CA ASP A 567 -20.54 -3.98 4.92
C ASP A 567 -19.47 -2.87 5.09
N ILE A 568 -19.54 -1.82 4.29
CA ILE A 568 -18.70 -0.62 4.39
C ILE A 568 -19.47 0.44 5.18
N PHE A 569 -18.80 1.04 6.17
CA PHE A 569 -19.37 2.12 6.98
C PHE A 569 -18.48 3.35 6.93
N LEU A 570 -19.10 4.53 7.01
CA LEU A 570 -18.42 5.82 7.09
C LEU A 570 -18.69 6.46 8.45
N SER A 571 -17.64 7.00 9.04
CA SER A 571 -17.69 7.96 10.13
C SER A 571 -17.80 9.35 9.52
N ILE A 572 -18.94 10.03 9.69
CA ILE A 572 -19.19 11.35 9.10
C ILE A 572 -19.52 12.35 10.22
N PRO A 573 -18.71 13.40 10.41
CA PRO A 573 -19.07 14.54 11.24
C PRO A 573 -20.30 15.24 10.65
N THR A 574 -21.37 15.34 11.44
CA THR A 574 -22.67 15.88 10.97
C THR A 574 -23.05 17.21 11.58
N ILE A 575 -22.34 17.62 12.63
CA ILE A 575 -22.65 18.80 13.42
C ILE A 575 -21.45 19.76 13.35
N HIS A 576 -21.74 21.06 13.25
CA HIS A 576 -20.76 22.09 13.51
C HIS A 576 -21.33 23.20 14.40
N SER A 577 -20.43 23.84 15.14
CA SER A 577 -20.68 25.03 15.94
C SER A 577 -20.95 26.27 15.07
N ASP A 578 -21.61 27.27 15.66
CA ASP A 578 -21.96 28.53 14.99
C ASP A 578 -20.74 29.29 14.46
N THR A 579 -20.78 29.64 13.17
CA THR A 579 -19.71 30.36 12.47
C THR A 579 -19.99 31.85 12.29
N ALA A 580 -21.10 32.38 12.86
CA ALA A 580 -21.49 33.78 12.67
C ALA A 580 -20.45 34.79 13.19
N ALA A 581 -19.63 34.40 14.17
CA ALA A 581 -18.61 35.25 14.79
C ALA A 581 -17.19 35.03 14.23
N GLY A 582 -17.03 34.18 13.19
CA GLY A 582 -15.74 33.80 12.64
C GLY A 582 -15.65 32.31 12.30
N PRO A 583 -14.50 31.84 11.80
CA PRO A 583 -14.29 30.42 11.53
C PRO A 583 -14.51 29.60 12.82
N ALA A 584 -15.17 28.46 12.66
CA ALA A 584 -15.40 27.51 13.73
C ALA A 584 -14.07 26.95 14.27
N TRP A 585 -14.11 26.25 15.41
CA TRP A 585 -12.93 25.61 15.97
C TRP A 585 -12.57 24.32 15.23
N GLU A 586 -13.55 23.71 14.57
CA GLU A 586 -13.41 22.44 13.86
C GLU A 586 -12.47 22.58 12.66
N GLY A 587 -11.51 21.66 12.56
CA GLY A 587 -10.47 21.66 11.52
C GLY A 587 -9.33 22.66 11.73
N ALA A 588 -9.52 23.73 12.52
CA ALA A 588 -8.51 24.77 12.73
C ALA A 588 -7.86 24.73 14.13
N GLY A 589 -8.63 24.34 15.14
CA GLY A 589 -8.25 24.46 16.54
C GLY A 589 -8.42 25.88 17.07
N ILE A 590 -8.36 26.02 18.39
CA ILE A 590 -8.63 27.26 19.11
C ILE A 590 -7.30 27.90 19.46
N ALA A 591 -7.01 29.05 18.84
CA ALA A 591 -5.84 29.83 19.20
C ALA A 591 -5.97 30.34 20.66
N PRO A 592 -4.93 30.24 21.50
CA PRO A 592 -4.95 30.76 22.86
C PRO A 592 -4.90 32.29 22.87
N HIS A 593 -5.32 32.91 23.97
CA HIS A 593 -5.12 34.36 24.17
C HIS A 593 -3.64 34.68 24.42
N ILE A 594 -2.97 33.82 25.18
CA ILE A 594 -1.54 33.92 25.49
C ILE A 594 -0.84 32.67 24.94
N PRO A 595 -0.21 32.76 23.75
CA PRO A 595 0.49 31.64 23.14
C PRO A 595 1.82 31.38 23.87
N VAL A 596 1.96 30.18 24.43
CA VAL A 596 3.16 29.64 25.07
C VAL A 596 3.23 28.13 24.86
N SER A 597 4.38 27.48 25.05
CA SER A 597 4.41 26.02 24.99
C SER A 597 3.53 25.40 26.08
N ALA A 598 3.03 24.19 25.83
CA ALA A 598 2.22 23.45 26.80
C ALA A 598 2.92 23.37 28.18
N ASP A 599 4.23 23.14 28.20
CA ASP A 599 5.05 23.07 29.42
C ASP A 599 5.08 24.40 30.21
N ALA A 600 5.11 25.54 29.50
CA ALA A 600 5.19 26.87 30.12
C ALA A 600 3.81 27.42 30.56
N ALA A 601 2.71 26.82 30.11
CA ALA A 601 1.36 27.34 30.29
C ALA A 601 0.97 27.51 31.77
N LEU A 602 1.28 26.52 32.61
CA LEU A 602 0.91 26.55 34.03
C LEU A 602 1.63 27.67 34.80
N GLU A 603 2.94 27.80 34.64
CA GLU A 603 3.70 28.86 35.31
C GLU A 603 3.33 30.25 34.77
N THR A 604 3.02 30.34 33.48
CA THR A 604 2.48 31.57 32.89
C THR A 604 1.16 31.97 33.55
N ALA A 605 0.22 31.03 33.68
CA ALA A 605 -1.09 31.27 34.30
C ALA A 605 -0.96 31.69 35.78
N LYS A 606 -0.12 30.99 36.55
CA LYS A 606 0.19 31.36 37.95
C LYS A 606 0.77 32.77 38.03
N GLY A 607 1.71 33.11 37.14
CA GLY A 607 2.30 34.44 37.06
C GLY A 607 1.28 35.55 36.78
N ILE A 608 0.29 35.27 35.92
CA ILE A 608 -0.78 36.22 35.61
C ILE A 608 -1.68 36.45 36.83
N PHE A 609 -2.14 35.40 37.50
CA PHE A 609 -2.98 35.55 38.69
C PHE A 609 -2.25 36.21 39.86
N ASN A 610 -0.99 35.85 40.11
CA ASN A 610 -0.21 36.48 41.18
C ASN A 610 -0.05 38.00 40.95
N LYS A 611 0.17 38.43 39.69
CA LYS A 611 0.19 39.86 39.35
C LYS A 611 -1.18 40.53 39.52
N HIS A 612 -2.25 39.85 39.12
CA HIS A 612 -3.62 40.34 39.26
C HIS A 612 -3.98 40.62 40.72
N PHE A 613 -3.67 39.68 41.63
CA PHE A 613 -3.94 39.85 43.06
C PHE A 613 -3.00 40.85 43.73
N ALA A 614 -1.75 40.96 43.28
CA ALA A 614 -0.83 41.98 43.79
C ALA A 614 -1.28 43.41 43.47
N GLY A 615 -2.00 43.63 42.37
CA GLY A 615 -2.57 44.94 42.01
C GLY A 615 -3.91 45.28 42.65
N GLN A 616 -4.50 44.35 43.42
CA GLN A 616 -5.77 44.54 44.15
C GLN A 616 -5.57 44.77 45.66
N LYS A 617 -4.35 44.54 46.16
CA LYS A 617 -3.93 44.92 47.52
C LYS A 617 -3.40 46.34 47.50
#